data_AF-A0A7C7E5V9-F1
#
_entry.id   AF-A0A7C7E5V9-F1
#
_cell.length_a   1.000
_cell.length_b   1.000
_cell.length_c   1.000
_cell.angle_alpha   90.00
_cell.angle_beta   90.00
_cell.angle_gamma   90.00
#
_symmetry.space_group_name_H-M   'P 1'
#
loop_
_entity.id
_entity.type
_entity.pdbx_description
1 polymer ?
#
loop_
_entity_poly.entity_id
_entity_poly.type
_entity_poly.pdbx_seq_one_letter_code
_entity_poly.pdbx_strand_id
1 'polypeptide(L)' 'PNGSVWAIEGITSRDGRIFGKMAHDERYTPNTFMNVPGKKDQKIFESGVAYFL' A
#
# COMPACT_ATOMS: atom_id res chain seq x y z
N PRO A 1 13.12 -7.24 -7.15
CA PRO A 1 12.87 -6.19 -6.12
C PRO A 1 14.18 -5.83 -5.41
N ASN A 2 14.20 -4.69 -4.72
CA ASN A 2 15.34 -3.98 -4.11
C ASN A 2 16.21 -4.77 -3.10
N GLY A 3 15.81 -5.96 -2.64
CA GLY A 3 16.58 -6.77 -1.69
C GLY A 3 16.48 -6.28 -0.24
N SER A 4 15.41 -5.57 0.12
CA SER A 4 15.16 -5.11 1.49
C SER A 4 15.29 -6.26 2.51
N VAL A 5 15.97 -6.01 3.63
CA VAL A 5 16.09 -6.97 4.73
C VAL A 5 14.68 -7.33 5.22
N TRP A 6 14.42 -8.63 5.43
CA TRP A 6 13.09 -9.15 5.78
C TRP A 6 11.96 -8.80 4.79
N ALA A 7 12.31 -8.41 3.56
CA ALA A 7 11.37 -7.93 2.56
C ALA A 7 10.48 -6.77 3.05
N ILE A 8 11.02 -5.89 3.90
CA ILE A 8 10.32 -4.69 4.37
C ILE A 8 10.12 -3.72 3.20
N GLU A 9 8.87 -3.46 2.84
CA GLU A 9 8.49 -2.56 1.74
C GLU A 9 7.64 -1.36 2.20
N GLY A 10 7.42 -1.22 3.51
CA GLY A 10 6.75 -0.10 4.11
C GLY A 10 6.91 -0.04 5.62
N ILE A 11 6.79 1.15 6.19
CA ILE A 11 6.92 1.46 7.61
C ILE A 11 5.86 2.49 8.01
N THR A 12 5.48 2.50 9.29
CA THR A 12 4.54 3.49 9.85
C THR A 12 5.19 4.25 11.00
N SER A 13 4.77 5.49 11.24
CA SER A 13 5.14 6.24 12.43
C SER A 13 4.62 5.53 13.68
N ARG A 14 5.23 5.82 14.84
CA ARG A 14 4.84 5.19 16.12
C ARG A 14 3.37 5.41 16.48
N ASP A 15 2.80 6.54 16.07
CA ASP A 15 1.39 6.91 16.29
C ASP A 15 0.47 6.46 15.14
N GLY A 16 1.00 5.79 14.12
CA GLY A 16 0.25 5.25 12.98
C GLY A 16 -0.24 6.28 11.96
N ARG A 17 0.10 7.56 12.12
CA ARG A 17 -0.45 8.65 11.29
C ARG A 17 0.29 8.87 9.97
N ILE A 18 1.53 8.41 9.87
CA ILE A 18 2.35 8.53 8.67
C ILE A 18 2.73 7.12 8.22
N PHE A 19 2.30 6.75 7.00
CA PHE A 19 2.66 5.49 6.37
C PHE A 19 3.55 5.78 5.16
N GLY A 20 4.77 5.24 5.17
CA GLY A 20 5.71 5.29 4.05
C GLY A 20 5.82 3.91 3.40
N LYS A 21 5.71 3.84 2.07
CA LYS A 21 5.75 2.58 1.32
C LYS A 21 6.49 2.77 0.00
N MET A 22 7.25 1.75 -0.40
CA MET A 22 8.00 1.74 -1.66
C MET A 22 7.13 1.43 -2.88
N ALA A 23 6.10 0.59 -2.71
CA ALA A 23 5.21 0.25 -3.82
C ALA A 23 4.15 1.34 -4.05
N HIS A 24 3.77 1.50 -5.31
CA HIS A 24 2.91 2.57 -5.80
C HIS A 24 1.42 2.16 -5.82
N ASP A 25 0.71 2.35 -4.71
CA ASP A 25 -0.74 2.07 -4.64
C ASP A 25 -1.57 3.01 -5.51
N GLU A 26 -1.09 4.22 -5.79
CA GLU A 26 -1.75 5.19 -6.66
C GLU A 26 -1.84 4.72 -8.12
N ARG A 27 -1.06 3.70 -8.50
CA ARG A 27 -1.08 3.11 -9.84
C ARG A 27 -2.11 1.99 -9.98
N TYR A 28 -2.80 1.63 -8.91
CA TYR A 28 -3.88 0.64 -8.99
C TYR A 28 -5.11 1.25 -9.68
N THR A 29 -5.64 0.53 -10.67
CA THR A 29 -6.99 0.76 -11.21
C THR A 29 -7.69 -0.58 -11.45
N PRO A 30 -9.03 -0.61 -11.52
CA PRO A 30 -9.76 -1.84 -11.82
C PRO A 30 -9.21 -2.53 -13.08
N ASN A 31 -9.00 -3.85 -12.99
CA ASN A 31 -8.52 -4.70 -14.09
C ASN A 31 -7.07 -4.49 -14.58
N THR A 32 -6.22 -3.73 -13.88
CA THR A 32 -4.79 -3.57 -14.29
C THR A 32 -3.89 -4.77 -13.99
N PHE A 33 -4.24 -5.58 -12.99
CA PHE A 33 -3.39 -6.68 -12.51
C PHE A 33 -4.07 -8.05 -12.65
N MET A 34 -4.88 -8.24 -13.70
CA MET A 34 -5.68 -9.46 -13.88
C MET A 34 -4.86 -10.76 -13.94
N ASN A 35 -3.61 -10.68 -14.39
CA ASN A 35 -2.70 -11.82 -14.48
C ASN A 35 -1.76 -11.96 -13.26
N VAL A 36 -1.87 -11.08 -12.27
CA VAL A 36 -1.04 -11.13 -11.06
C VAL A 36 -1.86 -11.70 -9.91
N PRO A 37 -1.50 -12.88 -9.35
CA PRO A 37 -2.27 -13.52 -8.29
C PRO A 37 -2.45 -12.64 -7.04
N GLY A 38 -3.61 -12.76 -6.39
CA GLY A 38 -3.94 -12.09 -5.13
C GLY A 38 -4.66 -10.74 -5.28
N LYS A 39 -5.22 -10.24 -4.18
CA LYS A 39 -5.92 -8.94 -4.16
C LYS A 39 -4.93 -7.79 -4.19
N LYS A 40 -5.06 -6.89 -5.17
CA LYS A 40 -4.12 -5.76 -5.37
C LYS A 40 -4.61 -4.43 -4.83
N ASP A 41 -5.93 -4.26 -4.70
CA ASP A 41 -6.49 -3.10 -4.02
C ASP A 41 -6.22 -3.20 -2.51
N GLN A 42 -5.35 -2.30 -2.03
CA GLN A 42 -4.97 -2.20 -0.63
C GLN A 42 -5.84 -1.22 0.16
N LYS A 43 -6.73 -0.46 -0.50
CA LYS A 43 -7.65 0.50 0.14
C LYS A 43 -6.97 1.57 1.01
N ILE A 44 -5.70 1.92 0.75
CA ILE A 44 -4.96 2.86 1.61
C ILE A 44 -5.56 4.26 1.59
N PHE A 45 -6.06 4.71 0.43
CA PHE A 45 -6.66 6.03 0.29
C PHE A 45 -8.05 6.10 0.95
N GLU A 46 -8.87 5.06 0.73
CA GLU A 46 -10.18 4.92 1.40
C GLU A 46 -10.02 4.91 2.93
N SER A 47 -9.03 4.16 3.44
CA SER A 47 -8.72 4.11 4.88
C SER A 47 -8.22 5.45 5.41
N GLY A 48 -7.39 6.18 4.63
CA GLY A 48 -6.91 7.51 5.00
C GLY A 48 -8.03 8.55 5.08
N VAL A 49 -9.03 8.47 4.20
CA VAL A 49 -10.25 9.31 4.27
C VAL A 49 -11.10 8.92 5.48
N ALA A 50 -11.35 7.61 5.66
CA ALA A 50 -12.16 7.09 6.76
C ALA A 50 -11.62 7.41 8.15
N TYR A 51 -10.32 7.65 8.30
CA TYR A 51 -9.72 8.07 9.57
C TYR A 51 -10.25 9.43 10.08
N PHE A 52 -10.66 10.32 9.17
CA PHE A 52 -11.13 11.67 9.53
C PHE A 52 -12.66 11.82 9.54
N LEU A 53 -13.39 10.80 9.09
CA LEU A 53 -14.86 10.77 9.05
C LEU A 53 -15.40 10.07 10.30
#